data_AF-A0A812TXS0-F1
#
_entry.id   AF-A0A812TXS0-F1
#
_cell.length_a   1.000
_cell.length_b   1.000
_cell.length_c   1.000
_cell.angle_alpha   90.00
_cell.angle_beta   90.00
_cell.angle_gamma   90.00
#
_symmetry.space_group_name_H-M   'P 1'
#
loop_
_entity.id
_entity.type
_entity.pdbx_description
1 polymer ?
#
loop_
_entity_poly.entity_id
_entity_poly.type
_entity_poly.pdbx_seq_one_letter_code
_entity_poly.pdbx_strand_id
1 'polypeptide(L)'
;FGVSLDSLEQGGAVIVEDTLYTEAGVVRRTVGPLEYLYSQGRAIPFYLQLTLFPVGQSLDHGWRASFSLAEVIWPGIVVVLLLGLTIWAIFKAPRLSFLGGWFFLILAPTSSILPIRDIVFEHRMYLPLAAVLSAIVLGIFALLKSWEGAGKRESMQMTASQGLMVYRSDFAMWQDVIDKNPRHARAYHGMAHSFVMRDDWESAIPYLEKTIKLDPEYAFKPYYGK
;
A
#
# COMPACT_ATOMS: atom_id res chain seq x y z
N PHE A 1 3.03 28.20 21.62
CA PHE A 1 1.79 28.97 21.86
C PHE A 1 0.62 28.13 21.38
N GLY A 2 -0.15 27.59 22.35
CA GLY A 2 -1.51 27.06 22.24
C GLY A 2 -1.87 26.16 21.06
N VAL A 3 -1.60 24.85 21.16
CA VAL A 3 -2.45 23.86 20.47
C VAL A 3 -3.69 23.66 21.34
N SER A 4 -4.83 24.16 20.89
CA SER A 4 -6.13 23.87 21.53
C SER A 4 -6.32 22.35 21.54
N LEU A 5 -6.55 21.83 22.74
CA LEU A 5 -6.86 20.42 22.99
C LEU A 5 -8.30 20.04 22.56
N ASP A 6 -9.05 20.97 21.96
CA ASP A 6 -10.47 20.78 21.61
C ASP A 6 -10.67 19.96 20.32
N SER A 7 -9.60 19.65 19.58
CA SER A 7 -9.70 18.84 18.35
C SER A 7 -9.77 17.32 18.60
N LEU A 8 -9.58 16.88 19.85
CA LEU A 8 -9.62 15.46 20.21
C LEU A 8 -11.02 14.93 20.59
N GLU A 9 -12.05 15.79 20.65
CA GLU A 9 -13.39 15.41 21.12
C GLU A 9 -14.52 15.49 20.07
N GLN A 10 -14.23 15.68 18.79
CA GLN A 10 -15.27 15.57 17.76
C GLN A 10 -15.39 14.13 17.23
N GLY A 11 -16.13 13.32 18.00
CA GLY A 11 -17.02 12.26 17.50
C GLY A 11 -16.44 11.23 16.53
N GLY A 12 -15.75 10.20 17.06
CA GLY A 12 -15.82 8.82 16.57
C GLY A 12 -15.30 8.49 15.16
N ALA A 13 -14.82 9.46 14.37
CA ALA A 13 -14.19 9.21 13.08
C ALA A 13 -12.68 9.39 13.23
N VAL A 14 -11.93 8.33 12.94
CA VAL A 14 -10.46 8.39 12.87
C VAL A 14 -10.10 9.36 11.73
N ILE A 15 -9.71 10.58 12.08
CA ILE A 15 -9.23 11.59 11.15
C ILE A 15 -7.77 11.26 10.85
N VAL A 16 -7.46 11.00 9.57
CA VAL A 16 -6.08 10.84 9.12
C VAL A 16 -5.61 12.18 8.58
N GLU A 17 -4.55 12.74 9.16
CA GLU A 17 -3.93 13.98 8.66
C GLU A 17 -2.91 13.63 7.56
N ASP A 18 -3.18 14.04 6.31
CA ASP A 18 -2.15 14.05 5.27
C ASP A 18 -1.34 15.34 5.43
N THR A 19 -0.03 15.21 5.62
CA THR A 19 0.86 16.36 5.84
C THR A 19 1.75 16.56 4.62
N LEU A 20 1.49 17.63 3.87
CA LEU A 20 2.27 18.01 2.69
C LEU A 20 3.30 19.07 3.05
N TYR A 21 4.58 18.70 2.98
CA TYR A 21 5.70 19.64 3.14
C TYR A 21 6.08 20.21 1.78
N THR A 22 5.64 21.44 1.51
CA THR A 22 6.02 22.21 0.32
C THR A 22 7.12 23.21 0.68
N GLU A 23 7.85 23.76 -0.29
CA GLU A 23 8.84 24.83 -0.02
C GLU A 23 8.19 26.06 0.64
N ALA A 24 6.87 26.22 0.52
CA ALA A 24 6.07 27.30 1.09
C ALA A 24 5.50 26.99 2.50
N GLY A 25 5.76 25.82 3.08
CA GLY A 25 5.31 25.44 4.42
C GLY A 25 4.53 24.12 4.49
N VAL A 26 4.03 23.82 5.69
CA VAL A 26 3.30 22.59 6.02
C VAL A 26 1.81 22.78 5.71
N VAL A 27 1.31 22.08 4.69
CA VAL A 27 -0.12 22.04 4.36
C VAL A 27 -0.70 20.75 4.94
N ARG A 28 -1.47 20.88 6.03
CA ARG A 28 -2.22 19.75 6.61
C ARG A 28 -3.58 19.66 5.95
N ARG A 29 -3.93 18.47 5.49
CA ARG A 29 -5.26 18.18 4.96
C ARG A 29 -5.86 17.01 5.71
N THR A 30 -7.05 17.24 6.24
CA THR A 30 -7.90 16.21 6.83
C THR A 30 -8.35 15.26 5.72
N VAL A 31 -8.03 13.98 5.83
CA VAL A 31 -8.53 12.94 4.93
C VAL A 31 -9.84 12.41 5.52
N GLY A 32 -10.94 12.80 4.87
CA GLY A 32 -12.25 12.28 5.21
C GLY A 32 -12.51 10.91 4.57
N PRO A 33 -13.69 10.32 4.85
CA PRO A 33 -14.10 9.04 4.29
C PRO A 33 -14.12 9.00 2.74
N LEU A 34 -14.45 10.12 2.10
CA LEU A 34 -14.53 10.22 0.63
C LEU A 34 -13.14 10.32 -0.01
N GLU A 35 -12.26 11.13 0.58
CA GLU A 35 -10.86 11.26 0.18
C GLU A 35 -10.12 9.94 0.37
N TYR A 36 -10.46 9.20 1.43
CA TYR A 36 -9.97 7.84 1.64
C TYR A 36 -10.44 6.90 0.53
N LEU A 37 -11.74 6.90 0.20
CA LEU A 37 -12.29 6.10 -0.90
C LEU A 37 -11.62 6.40 -2.26
N TYR A 38 -11.39 7.69 -2.56
CA TYR A 38 -10.64 8.12 -3.75
C TYR A 38 -9.23 7.53 -3.76
N SER A 39 -8.54 7.59 -2.63
CA SER A 39 -7.21 7.02 -2.49
C SER A 39 -7.20 5.50 -2.69
N GLN A 40 -8.24 4.80 -2.22
CA GLN A 40 -8.40 3.34 -2.42
C GLN A 40 -8.62 2.98 -3.91
N GLY A 41 -9.29 3.84 -4.67
CA GLY A 41 -9.45 3.69 -6.13
C GLY A 41 -8.12 3.68 -6.89
N ARG A 42 -7.08 4.35 -6.37
CA ARG A 42 -5.70 4.26 -6.86
C ARG A 42 -4.94 3.06 -6.29
N ALA A 43 -5.16 2.73 -5.02
CA ALA A 43 -4.43 1.69 -4.31
C ALA A 43 -4.63 0.30 -4.93
N ILE A 44 -5.86 -0.06 -5.29
CA ILE A 44 -6.19 -1.40 -5.81
C ILE A 44 -5.46 -1.69 -7.14
N PRO A 45 -5.48 -0.81 -8.16
CA PRO A 45 -4.69 -1.00 -9.37
C PRO A 45 -3.18 -1.04 -9.12
N PHE A 46 -2.68 -0.23 -8.20
CA PHE A 46 -1.27 -0.25 -7.82
C PHE A 46 -0.86 -1.61 -7.24
N TYR A 47 -1.69 -2.21 -6.38
CA TYR A 47 -1.45 -3.56 -5.86
C TYR A 47 -1.48 -4.64 -6.94
N LEU A 48 -2.39 -4.54 -7.91
CA LEU A 48 -2.45 -5.47 -9.04
C LEU A 48 -1.21 -5.35 -9.93
N GLN A 49 -0.74 -4.12 -10.17
CA GLN A 49 0.53 -3.89 -10.87
C GLN A 49 1.69 -4.54 -10.12
N LEU A 50 1.80 -4.35 -8.81
CA LEU A 50 2.87 -4.94 -8.00
C LEU A 50 2.84 -6.47 -8.01
N THR A 51 1.63 -7.05 -8.12
CA THR A 51 1.43 -8.50 -8.21
C THR A 51 1.93 -9.07 -9.54
N LEU A 52 1.62 -8.39 -10.65
CA LEU A 52 1.99 -8.84 -12.00
C LEU A 52 3.44 -8.48 -12.35
N PHE A 53 3.93 -7.36 -11.83
CA PHE A 53 5.25 -6.81 -12.05
C PHE A 53 5.84 -6.39 -10.69
N PRO A 54 6.56 -7.27 -9.99
CA PRO A 54 7.07 -7.02 -8.63
C PRO A 54 8.30 -6.09 -8.63
N VAL A 55 8.19 -4.92 -9.25
CA VAL A 55 9.25 -3.92 -9.32
C VAL A 55 8.91 -2.79 -8.34
N GLY A 56 9.83 -2.47 -7.43
CA GLY A 56 9.69 -1.33 -6.51
C GLY A 56 8.91 -1.60 -5.22
N GLN A 57 8.86 -2.85 -4.73
CA GLN A 57 8.28 -3.18 -3.42
C GLN A 57 8.92 -2.32 -2.32
N SER A 58 8.10 -1.72 -1.45
CA SER A 58 8.58 -0.85 -0.37
C SER A 58 7.68 -1.06 0.85
N LEU A 59 8.27 -1.10 2.04
CA LEU A 59 7.48 -1.22 3.28
C LEU A 59 6.46 -0.07 3.41
N ASP A 60 6.89 1.15 3.07
CA ASP A 60 6.08 2.34 3.06
C ASP A 60 6.35 3.11 1.76
N HIS A 61 5.29 3.38 1.00
CA HIS A 61 5.38 4.10 -0.28
C HIS A 61 5.30 5.62 -0.09
N GLY A 62 5.03 6.13 1.13
CA GLY A 62 4.83 7.55 1.37
C GLY A 62 3.68 8.13 0.55
N TRP A 63 2.62 7.33 0.37
CA TRP A 63 1.51 7.69 -0.51
C TRP A 63 0.71 8.87 0.03
N ARG A 64 0.35 9.77 -0.88
CA ARG A 64 -0.46 10.95 -0.62
C ARG A 64 -1.93 10.61 -0.82
N ALA A 65 -2.80 11.20 -0.01
CA ALA A 65 -4.23 11.07 -0.23
C ALA A 65 -4.62 11.76 -1.54
N SER A 66 -5.52 11.13 -2.28
CA SER A 66 -6.15 11.75 -3.45
C SER A 66 -7.36 12.55 -3.01
N PHE A 67 -7.33 13.85 -3.31
CA PHE A 67 -8.39 14.80 -2.95
C PHE A 67 -9.31 15.16 -4.12
N SER A 68 -9.06 14.59 -5.30
CA SER A 68 -9.79 14.91 -6.53
C SER A 68 -10.18 13.67 -7.30
N LEU A 69 -11.41 13.66 -7.80
CA LEU A 69 -11.92 12.60 -8.68
C LEU A 69 -11.08 12.48 -9.96
N ALA A 70 -10.52 13.59 -10.47
CA ALA A 70 -9.69 13.58 -11.67
C ALA A 70 -8.40 12.75 -11.51
N GLU A 71 -7.85 12.68 -10.30
CA GLU A 71 -6.66 11.87 -10.01
C GLU A 71 -6.95 10.36 -9.98
N VAL A 72 -8.22 10.01 -9.79
CA VAL A 72 -8.67 8.64 -9.49
C VAL A 72 -9.50 8.05 -10.62
N ILE A 73 -10.01 8.86 -11.55
CA ILE A 73 -10.94 8.39 -12.58
C ILE A 73 -10.36 7.22 -13.39
N TRP A 74 -9.12 7.33 -13.88
CA TRP A 74 -8.46 6.31 -14.68
C TRP A 74 -8.17 5.01 -13.91
N PRO A 75 -7.48 5.03 -12.76
CA PRO A 75 -7.28 3.83 -11.97
C PRO A 75 -8.60 3.27 -11.41
N GLY A 76 -9.53 4.13 -11.03
CA GLY A 76 -10.86 3.76 -10.52
C GLY A 76 -11.72 3.03 -11.54
N ILE A 77 -11.61 3.35 -12.84
CA ILE A 77 -12.29 2.60 -13.91
C ILE A 77 -11.88 1.13 -13.88
N VAL A 78 -10.60 0.81 -13.65
CA VAL A 78 -10.13 -0.59 -13.55
C VAL A 78 -10.84 -1.31 -12.41
N VAL A 79 -10.96 -0.66 -11.25
CA VAL A 79 -11.65 -1.22 -10.08
C VAL A 79 -13.13 -1.44 -10.37
N VAL A 80 -13.81 -0.45 -10.94
CA VAL A 80 -15.25 -0.53 -11.28
C VAL A 80 -15.51 -1.62 -12.32
N LEU A 81 -14.65 -1.75 -13.33
CA LEU A 81 -14.76 -2.80 -14.33
C LEU A 81 -14.57 -4.19 -13.72
N LEU A 82 -13.55 -4.38 -12.87
CA LEU A 82 -13.31 -5.66 -12.19
C LEU A 82 -14.46 -6.03 -11.25
N LEU A 83 -15.00 -5.05 -10.52
CA LEU A 83 -16.16 -5.27 -9.66
C LEU A 83 -17.41 -5.61 -10.48
N GLY A 84 -17.66 -4.88 -11.56
CA GLY A 84 -18.76 -5.13 -12.48
C GLY A 84 -18.68 -6.51 -13.13
N LEU A 85 -17.50 -6.92 -13.58
CA LEU A 85 -17.23 -8.27 -14.11
C LEU A 85 -17.45 -9.34 -13.05
N THR A 86 -17.03 -9.10 -11.81
CA THR A 86 -17.25 -10.00 -10.68
C THR A 86 -18.75 -10.20 -10.44
N ILE A 87 -19.52 -9.11 -10.35
CA ILE A 87 -20.97 -9.14 -10.13
C ILE A 87 -21.68 -9.85 -11.29
N TRP A 88 -21.32 -9.51 -12.53
CA TRP A 88 -21.88 -10.17 -13.70
C TRP A 88 -21.58 -11.68 -13.72
N ALA A 89 -20.36 -12.07 -13.33
CA ALA A 89 -19.96 -13.47 -13.24
C ALA A 89 -20.75 -14.23 -12.16
N ILE A 90 -21.27 -13.60 -11.11
CA ILE A 90 -22.13 -14.27 -10.12
C ILE A 90 -23.34 -14.91 -10.80
N PHE A 91 -23.88 -14.26 -11.82
CA PHE A 91 -25.06 -14.74 -12.54
C PHE A 91 -24.73 -15.62 -13.74
N LYS A 92 -23.54 -15.50 -14.34
CA LYS A 92 -23.17 -16.20 -15.58
C LYS A 92 -22.13 -17.30 -15.42
N ALA A 93 -21.24 -17.17 -14.45
CA ALA A 93 -20.14 -18.11 -14.19
C ALA A 93 -19.77 -18.13 -12.69
N PRO A 94 -20.62 -18.73 -11.81
CA PRO A 94 -20.46 -18.67 -10.35
C PRO A 94 -19.09 -19.20 -9.85
N ARG A 95 -18.47 -20.10 -10.60
CA ARG A 95 -17.13 -20.63 -10.29
C ARG A 95 -16.04 -19.57 -10.42
N LEU A 96 -16.14 -18.70 -11.43
CA LEU A 96 -15.20 -17.61 -11.65
C LEU A 96 -15.50 -16.42 -10.75
N SER A 97 -16.78 -16.17 -10.45
CA SER A 97 -17.17 -15.10 -9.52
C SER A 97 -16.69 -15.35 -8.11
N PHE A 98 -16.46 -16.60 -7.71
CA PHE A 98 -15.86 -16.91 -6.41
C PHE A 98 -14.50 -16.22 -6.25
N LEU A 99 -13.65 -16.22 -7.28
CA LEU A 99 -12.32 -15.60 -7.20
C LEU A 99 -12.40 -14.07 -7.09
N GLY A 100 -13.21 -13.43 -7.92
CA GLY A 100 -13.43 -11.98 -7.83
C GLY A 100 -14.11 -11.57 -6.52
N GLY A 101 -15.10 -12.35 -6.09
CA GLY A 101 -15.81 -12.15 -4.83
C GLY A 101 -14.87 -12.30 -3.64
N TRP A 102 -14.04 -13.34 -3.62
CA TRP A 102 -13.03 -13.56 -2.58
C TRP A 102 -12.04 -12.38 -2.50
N PHE A 103 -11.55 -11.89 -3.63
CA PHE A 103 -10.67 -10.73 -3.70
C PHE A 103 -11.33 -9.47 -3.10
N PHE A 104 -12.51 -9.10 -3.58
CA PHE A 104 -13.20 -7.88 -3.13
C PHE A 104 -13.74 -7.98 -1.71
N LEU A 105 -14.21 -9.15 -1.27
CA LEU A 105 -14.72 -9.35 0.09
C LEU A 105 -13.62 -9.21 1.14
N ILE A 106 -12.39 -9.67 0.86
CA ILE A 106 -11.27 -9.46 1.79
C ILE A 106 -10.82 -8.00 1.83
N LEU A 107 -10.81 -7.32 0.68
CA LEU A 107 -10.43 -5.90 0.63
C LEU A 107 -11.52 -4.96 1.18
N ALA A 108 -12.78 -5.38 1.17
CA ALA A 108 -13.92 -4.55 1.53
C ALA A 108 -13.80 -3.84 2.90
N PRO A 109 -13.36 -4.49 4.00
CA PRO A 109 -13.20 -3.81 5.28
C PRO A 109 -12.13 -2.71 5.25
N THR A 110 -11.02 -2.95 4.56
CA THR A 110 -9.86 -2.04 4.53
C THR A 110 -9.93 -0.97 3.45
N SER A 111 -10.74 -1.19 2.41
CA SER A 111 -10.89 -0.33 1.23
C SER A 111 -12.28 0.29 1.10
N SER A 112 -13.11 0.24 2.15
CA SER A 112 -14.39 0.96 2.20
C SER A 112 -14.17 2.44 2.52
N ILE A 113 -14.55 2.87 3.73
CA ILE A 113 -14.90 4.26 4.01
C ILE A 113 -14.29 4.71 5.34
N LEU A 114 -13.77 3.77 6.15
CA LEU A 114 -13.11 4.08 7.42
C LEU A 114 -11.66 4.47 7.16
N PRO A 115 -11.26 5.73 7.43
CA PRO A 115 -9.87 6.13 7.24
C PRO A 115 -8.98 5.38 8.22
N ILE A 116 -8.06 4.60 7.68
CA ILE A 116 -7.00 3.95 8.45
C ILE A 116 -5.74 4.81 8.25
N ARG A 117 -4.94 4.97 9.31
CA ARG A 117 -3.78 5.89 9.38
C ARG A 117 -2.84 5.85 8.18
N ASP A 118 -2.70 4.70 7.53
CA ASP A 118 -1.89 4.56 6.33
C ASP A 118 -2.79 4.15 5.15
N ILE A 119 -2.64 4.87 4.04
CA ILE A 119 -3.51 4.78 2.86
C ILE A 119 -3.23 3.51 2.05
N VAL A 120 -1.93 3.17 1.90
CA VAL A 120 -1.44 1.99 1.19
C VAL A 120 -0.57 1.16 2.12
N PHE A 121 -0.84 -0.13 2.15
CA PHE A 121 -0.06 -1.12 2.86
C PHE A 121 -0.06 -2.44 2.10
N GLU A 122 1.13 -2.90 1.72
CA GLU A 122 1.30 -4.13 0.93
C GLU A 122 0.76 -5.38 1.65
N HIS A 123 0.82 -5.41 3.00
CA HIS A 123 0.33 -6.57 3.77
C HIS A 123 -1.19 -6.81 3.62
N ARG A 124 -1.98 -5.79 3.25
CA ARG A 124 -3.41 -5.95 2.97
C ARG A 124 -3.66 -6.87 1.77
N MET A 125 -2.69 -6.98 0.87
CA MET A 125 -2.77 -7.80 -0.32
C MET A 125 -2.36 -9.25 -0.12
N TYR A 126 -1.78 -9.65 1.00
CA TYR A 126 -1.29 -11.03 1.17
C TYR A 126 -2.41 -12.08 1.05
N LEU A 127 -3.58 -11.79 1.61
CA LEU A 127 -4.77 -12.64 1.52
C LEU A 127 -5.50 -12.51 0.16
N PRO A 128 -5.79 -11.29 -0.36
CA PRO A 128 -6.33 -11.10 -1.71
C PRO A 128 -5.47 -11.69 -2.83
N LEU A 129 -4.14 -11.71 -2.65
CA LEU A 129 -3.18 -12.26 -3.61
C LEU A 129 -3.43 -13.75 -3.87
N ALA A 130 -3.91 -14.51 -2.88
CA ALA A 130 -4.26 -15.92 -3.07
C ALA A 130 -5.34 -16.10 -4.15
N ALA A 131 -6.34 -15.21 -4.19
CA ALA A 131 -7.38 -15.24 -5.22
C ALA A 131 -6.81 -14.90 -6.61
N VAL A 132 -5.94 -13.89 -6.69
CA VAL A 132 -5.28 -13.49 -7.95
C VAL A 132 -4.38 -14.61 -8.49
N LEU A 133 -3.54 -15.20 -7.64
CA LEU A 133 -2.66 -16.31 -8.03
C LEU A 133 -3.46 -17.54 -8.45
N SER A 134 -4.56 -17.85 -7.76
CA SER A 134 -5.44 -18.95 -8.15
C SER A 134 -6.06 -18.70 -9.53
N ALA A 135 -6.49 -17.47 -9.82
CA ALA A 135 -7.01 -17.09 -11.13
C ALA A 135 -5.95 -17.25 -12.24
N ILE A 136 -4.71 -16.80 -11.97
CA ILE A 136 -3.58 -16.93 -12.89
C ILE A 136 -3.28 -18.41 -13.17
N VAL A 137 -3.16 -19.24 -12.13
CA VAL A 137 -2.86 -20.68 -12.27
C VAL A 137 -3.96 -21.40 -13.05
N LEU A 138 -5.23 -21.16 -12.73
CA LEU A 138 -6.35 -21.77 -13.44
C LEU A 138 -6.45 -21.27 -14.88
N GLY A 139 -6.18 -19.99 -15.12
CA GLY A 139 -6.13 -19.40 -16.46
C GLY A 139 -5.03 -20.02 -17.31
N ILE A 140 -3.81 -20.13 -16.76
CA ILE A 140 -2.69 -20.82 -17.41
C ILE A 140 -3.04 -22.28 -17.67
N PHE A 141 -3.59 -23.00 -16.70
CA PHE A 141 -3.98 -24.40 -16.88
C PHE A 141 -5.04 -24.57 -17.99
N ALA A 142 -6.05 -23.70 -18.04
CA ALA A 142 -7.08 -23.72 -19.08
C ALA A 142 -6.51 -23.38 -20.47
N LEU A 143 -5.58 -22.41 -20.56
CA LEU A 143 -4.86 -22.07 -21.79
C LEU A 143 -3.96 -23.21 -22.26
N LEU A 144 -3.22 -23.85 -21.35
CA LEU A 144 -2.38 -24.99 -21.67
C LEU A 144 -3.21 -26.18 -22.15
N LYS A 145 -4.36 -26.45 -21.52
CA LYS A 145 -5.29 -27.50 -21.95
C LYS A 145 -5.93 -27.20 -23.31
N SER A 146 -6.22 -25.93 -23.63
CA SER A 146 -6.69 -25.56 -24.97
C SER A 146 -5.58 -25.60 -26.03
N TRP A 147 -4.32 -25.65 -25.60
CA TRP A 147 -3.12 -25.75 -26.44
C TRP A 147 -2.51 -27.17 -26.50
N GLU A 148 -3.09 -28.17 -25.81
CA GLU A 148 -2.68 -29.58 -25.90
C GLU A 148 -2.88 -30.21 -27.30
N GLY A 149 -3.30 -29.45 -28.30
CA GLY A 149 -3.22 -29.79 -29.73
C GLY A 149 -1.89 -29.42 -30.42
N ALA A 150 -0.98 -28.69 -29.76
CA ALA A 150 0.31 -28.28 -30.33
C ALA A 150 1.46 -28.65 -29.38
N GLY A 151 2.10 -29.78 -29.67
CA GLY A 151 3.20 -30.34 -28.88
C GLY A 151 4.34 -29.36 -28.67
N LYS A 152 4.52 -28.92 -27.42
CA LYS A 152 5.79 -28.50 -26.82
C LYS A 152 5.63 -28.44 -25.31
N ARG A 153 5.94 -29.55 -24.63
CA ARG A 153 5.75 -29.76 -23.19
C ARG A 153 7.01 -29.46 -22.35
N GLU A 154 7.97 -28.69 -22.86
CA GLU A 154 9.30 -28.63 -22.23
C GLU A 154 9.83 -27.26 -21.75
N SER A 155 9.12 -26.15 -21.90
CA SER A 155 9.70 -24.87 -21.49
C SER A 155 8.73 -23.96 -20.75
N MET A 156 8.41 -24.29 -19.50
CA MET A 156 8.04 -23.24 -18.54
C MET A 156 8.26 -23.68 -17.09
N GLN A 157 9.50 -23.97 -16.71
CA GLN A 157 9.92 -23.75 -15.33
C GLN A 157 10.20 -22.25 -15.19
N MET A 158 9.16 -21.47 -14.88
CA MET A 158 9.35 -20.07 -14.51
C MET A 158 9.92 -20.03 -13.09
N THR A 159 11.14 -19.51 -12.99
CA THR A 159 11.88 -19.25 -11.76
C THR A 159 11.13 -18.24 -10.89
N ALA A 160 10.26 -18.73 -9.99
CA ALA A 160 9.71 -17.94 -8.89
C ALA A 160 10.74 -17.86 -7.77
N SER A 161 11.84 -17.12 -7.98
CA SER A 161 12.80 -16.88 -6.89
C SER A 161 13.58 -15.58 -7.08
N GLN A 162 12.88 -14.45 -7.14
CA GLN A 162 13.46 -13.17 -6.75
C GLN A 162 12.38 -12.37 -6.02
N GLY A 163 12.50 -12.27 -4.70
CA GLY A 163 11.54 -11.53 -3.89
C GLY A 163 11.63 -11.76 -2.38
N LEU A 164 12.36 -12.77 -1.91
CA LEU A 164 12.42 -13.10 -0.48
C LEU A 164 13.78 -12.84 0.18
N MET A 165 14.52 -11.82 -0.27
CA MET A 165 15.88 -11.51 0.23
C MET A 165 16.10 -10.05 0.63
N VAL A 166 15.05 -9.28 0.96
CA VAL A 166 15.20 -7.89 1.44
C VAL A 166 14.88 -7.73 2.93
N TYR A 167 14.24 -8.72 3.58
CA TYR A 167 13.82 -8.62 4.98
C TYR A 167 14.86 -9.08 6.02
N ARG A 168 16.14 -9.23 5.67
CA ARG A 168 17.14 -9.81 6.59
C ARG A 168 17.71 -8.83 7.61
N SER A 169 17.49 -7.53 7.46
CA SER A 169 17.84 -6.56 8.50
C SER A 169 16.95 -5.32 8.43
N ASP A 170 16.56 -4.80 9.61
CA ASP A 170 15.82 -3.54 9.73
C ASP A 170 16.52 -2.39 8.99
N PHE A 171 17.86 -2.40 9.00
CA PHE A 171 18.69 -1.44 8.27
C PHE A 171 18.49 -1.54 6.75
N ALA A 172 18.60 -2.73 6.17
CA ALA A 172 18.41 -2.91 4.71
C ALA A 172 17.00 -2.54 4.26
N MET A 173 16.02 -2.82 5.12
CA MET A 173 14.62 -2.46 4.88
C MET A 173 14.44 -0.93 4.84
N TRP A 174 14.92 -0.20 5.86
CA TRP A 174 14.77 1.27 5.89
C TRP A 174 15.63 1.97 4.84
N GLN A 175 16.82 1.44 4.55
CA GLN A 175 17.68 1.95 3.47
C GLN A 175 16.98 1.86 2.11
N ASP A 176 16.34 0.74 1.80
CA ASP A 176 15.59 0.56 0.55
C ASP A 176 14.44 1.57 0.41
N VAL A 177 13.73 1.87 1.51
CA VAL A 177 12.69 2.92 1.52
C VAL A 177 13.31 4.31 1.27
N ILE A 178 14.46 4.62 1.87
CA ILE A 178 15.17 5.90 1.68
C ILE A 178 15.65 6.06 0.24
N ASP A 179 16.22 5.00 -0.35
CA ASP A 179 16.71 5.00 -1.72
C ASP A 179 15.58 5.24 -2.73
N LYS A 180 14.41 4.65 -2.46
CA LYS A 180 13.19 4.83 -3.29
C LYS A 180 12.46 6.13 -3.02
N ASN A 181 12.49 6.63 -1.78
CA ASN A 181 11.84 7.87 -1.38
C ASN A 181 12.70 8.68 -0.39
N PRO A 182 13.64 9.51 -0.89
CA PRO A 182 14.56 10.28 -0.06
C PRO A 182 13.92 11.35 0.82
N ARG A 183 12.61 11.59 0.68
CA ARG A 183 11.83 12.57 1.47
C ARG A 183 10.96 11.91 2.54
N HIS A 184 11.12 10.62 2.78
CA HIS A 184 10.26 9.85 3.70
C HIS A 184 10.70 9.96 5.16
N ALA A 185 10.15 10.92 5.93
CA ALA A 185 10.57 11.20 7.32
C ALA A 185 10.54 9.96 8.24
N ARG A 186 9.52 9.10 8.09
CA ARG A 186 9.39 7.85 8.86
C ARG A 186 10.52 6.85 8.54
N ALA A 187 11.03 6.84 7.31
CA ALA A 187 12.11 5.92 6.95
C ALA A 187 13.43 6.31 7.60
N TYR A 188 13.74 7.62 7.64
CA TYR A 188 14.88 8.14 8.40
C TYR A 188 14.74 7.88 9.90
N HIS A 189 13.52 7.99 10.46
CA HIS A 189 13.28 7.67 11.86
C HIS A 189 13.46 6.17 12.15
N GLY A 190 12.93 5.30 11.28
CA GLY A 190 13.11 3.85 11.39
C GLY A 190 14.57 3.44 11.27
N MET A 191 15.33 4.11 10.39
CA MET A 191 16.77 3.95 10.26
C MET A 191 17.51 4.35 11.55
N ALA A 192 17.20 5.52 12.10
CA ALA A 192 17.73 5.97 13.38
C ALA A 192 17.41 4.99 14.52
N HIS A 193 16.18 4.49 14.58
CA HIS A 193 15.75 3.51 15.57
C HIS A 193 16.58 2.21 15.47
N SER A 194 16.95 1.78 14.26
CA SER A 194 17.80 0.59 14.07
C SER A 194 19.23 0.76 14.63
N PHE A 195 19.76 1.98 14.63
CA PHE A 195 21.05 2.34 15.25
C PHE A 195 20.92 2.47 16.77
N VAL A 196 19.84 3.11 17.24
CA VAL A 196 19.51 3.22 18.67
C VAL A 196 19.38 1.84 19.33
N MET A 197 18.73 0.88 18.66
CA MET A 197 18.59 -0.49 19.17
C MET A 197 19.93 -1.27 19.24
N ARG A 198 21.01 -0.71 18.69
CA ARG A 198 22.37 -1.26 18.75
C ARG A 198 23.30 -0.42 19.64
N ASP A 199 22.73 0.51 20.42
CA ASP A 199 23.46 1.48 21.25
C ASP A 199 24.42 2.40 20.47
N ASP A 200 24.26 2.50 19.14
CA ASP A 200 25.05 3.39 18.28
C ASP A 200 24.33 4.73 18.08
N TRP A 201 24.36 5.55 19.12
CA TRP A 201 23.71 6.86 19.13
C TRP A 201 24.37 7.85 18.16
N GLU A 202 25.68 7.74 17.95
CA GLU A 202 26.44 8.64 17.10
C GLU A 202 26.00 8.51 15.64
N SER A 203 25.84 7.27 15.15
CA SER A 203 25.31 7.03 13.81
C SER A 203 23.83 7.37 13.67
N ALA A 204 23.05 7.39 14.75
CA ALA A 204 21.61 7.68 14.71
C ALA A 204 21.29 9.18 14.51
N ILE A 205 22.11 10.08 15.08
CA ILE A 205 21.91 11.54 15.06
C ILE A 205 21.62 12.10 13.65
N PRO A 206 22.43 11.84 12.61
CA PRO A 206 22.18 12.44 11.29
C PRO A 206 20.84 12.00 10.69
N TYR A 207 20.38 10.78 10.98
CA TYR A 207 19.07 10.30 10.54
C TYR A 207 17.93 10.96 11.32
N LEU A 208 18.09 11.18 12.63
CA LEU A 208 17.12 11.92 13.44
C LEU A 208 17.03 13.40 13.04
N GLU A 209 18.16 14.05 12.79
CA GLU A 209 18.19 15.43 12.28
C GLU A 209 17.48 15.52 10.93
N LYS A 210 17.70 14.54 10.05
CA LYS A 210 17.00 14.46 8.77
C LYS A 210 15.50 14.24 8.96
N THR A 211 15.08 13.39 9.89
CA THR A 211 13.67 13.21 10.27
C THR A 211 13.05 14.53 10.68
N ILE A 212 13.67 15.27 11.61
CA ILE A 212 13.15 16.56 12.11
C ILE A 212 13.16 17.61 10.99
N LYS A 213 14.16 17.59 10.10
CA LYS A 213 14.20 18.50 8.94
C LYS A 213 13.08 18.21 7.94
N LEU A 214 12.76 16.94 7.73
CA LEU A 214 11.69 16.52 6.82
C LEU A 214 10.29 16.68 7.45
N ASP A 215 10.20 16.49 8.76
CA ASP A 215 8.99 16.63 9.55
C ASP A 215 9.33 17.21 10.95
N PRO A 216 9.24 18.55 11.12
CA PRO A 216 9.60 19.21 12.38
C PRO A 216 8.73 18.83 13.59
N GLU A 217 7.54 18.27 13.35
CA GLU A 217 6.64 17.80 14.42
C GLU A 217 6.62 16.28 14.56
N TYR A 218 7.55 15.57 13.90
CA TYR A 218 7.60 14.11 13.92
C TYR A 218 7.62 13.54 15.35
N ALA A 219 8.30 14.21 16.28
CA ALA A 219 8.39 13.81 17.69
C ALA A 219 7.06 13.88 18.45
N PHE A 220 6.09 14.65 17.97
CA PHE A 220 4.79 14.86 18.63
C PHE A 220 3.67 14.02 18.02
N LYS A 221 3.95 13.29 16.93
CA LYS A 221 2.99 12.37 16.33
C LYS A 221 2.86 11.10 17.18
N PRO A 222 1.63 10.68 17.55
CA PRO A 222 1.41 9.46 18.32
C PRO A 222 1.62 8.21 17.43
N TYR A 223 2.88 7.91 17.12
CA TYR A 223 3.28 6.76 16.32
C TYR A 223 3.24 5.45 17.11
N TYR A 224 3.58 5.50 18.39
CA TYR A 224 3.50 4.36 19.30
C TYR A 224 2.29 4.58 20.21
N GLY A 225 1.18 3.91 19.89
CA GLY A 225 0.08 3.78 20.83
C GLY A 225 0.60 3.16 22.12
N LYS A 226 0.20 3.72 23.26
CA LYS A 226 0.17 2.95 24.51
C LYS A 226 -0.87 1.85 24.39
#